data_AF-A0A937I706-F1
#
_entry.id   AF-A0A937I706-F1
#
_cell.length_a   1.000
_cell.length_b   1.000
_cell.length_c   1.000
_cell.angle_alpha   90.00
_cell.angle_beta   90.00
_cell.angle_gamma   90.00
#
_symmetry.space_group_name_H-M   'P 1'
#
loop_
_entity.id
_entity.type
_entity.pdbx_description
1 polymer ?
#
loop_
_entity_poly.entity_id
_entity_poly.type
_entity_poly.pdbx_seq_one_letter_code
_entity_poly.pdbx_strand_id
1 'polypeptide(L)'
;MPKISDSIDYKDIVCPFCSLHCDDLKLKIIDNKIYVKSDINESCKDKFERNNSTSINTVSPKINSKSQSFDTVVKHSKKLINESNETLIFNASADVNIARELIVSTSKINGIFDHINSETFLKNIDIYQRKGFMSTSLSEVKNKSDVIVLFSDNILKNYPRLVERVLAPDNSFSVKANKKKIYIIGNKKNNIKQSFKKDSRIEYIDFNIRDTSMLIESLKKKSNKTSIKDNIFNEFLQRINNSKYLTICWATSELIKNVNCYNTISSISEYVVSINEKSRAACLPLAGNDGDVSNIQTTGWLTGFPSRIKFTGNYFEYDRDLYHGNNLIESNNIDLVIYVNGISNKKLILNKKNKNIIIGHPSTKYDIQPDVFIPCGIPGIDYKGLIFRTDNVVTLPLVDIKIPTYRSAQEILRRILN
;
A
#
# COMPACT_ATOMS: atom_id res chain seq x y z
N MET A 1 24.51 8.64 -25.24
CA MET A 1 24.61 7.32 -24.57
C MET A 1 25.80 7.38 -23.63
N PRO A 2 25.60 7.32 -22.30
CA PRO A 2 26.71 7.27 -21.34
C PRO A 2 27.49 5.97 -21.55
N LYS A 3 28.82 6.03 -21.51
CA LYS A 3 29.69 4.88 -21.68
C LYS A 3 29.76 4.08 -20.37
N ILE A 4 30.04 2.79 -20.54
CA ILE A 4 30.28 1.76 -19.53
C ILE A 4 31.29 2.25 -18.47
N SER A 5 30.99 2.03 -17.18
CA SER A 5 31.68 2.46 -15.95
C SER A 5 31.35 3.83 -15.31
N ASP A 6 30.18 4.41 -15.57
CA ASP A 6 29.74 5.60 -14.81
C ASP A 6 29.16 5.20 -13.45
N SER A 7 29.80 5.64 -12.36
CA SER A 7 29.21 5.59 -11.02
C SER A 7 28.44 6.86 -10.75
N ILE A 8 27.15 6.75 -10.41
CA ILE A 8 26.27 7.90 -10.15
C ILE A 8 25.77 7.81 -8.72
N ASP A 9 25.96 8.89 -7.95
CA ASP A 9 25.41 9.03 -6.61
C ASP A 9 24.11 9.83 -6.66
N TYR A 10 23.05 9.25 -6.10
CA TYR A 10 21.75 9.89 -5.93
C TYR A 10 21.51 10.21 -4.45
N LYS A 11 20.84 11.34 -4.20
CA LYS A 11 20.40 11.78 -2.88
C LYS A 11 18.90 12.08 -2.92
N ASP A 12 18.26 12.04 -1.75
CA ASP A 12 16.86 12.38 -1.54
C ASP A 12 15.91 11.60 -2.47
N ILE A 13 16.24 10.31 -2.67
CA ILE A 13 15.45 9.41 -3.51
C ILE A 13 14.20 8.95 -2.77
N VAL A 14 13.07 9.04 -3.46
CA VAL A 14 11.77 8.53 -3.00
C VAL A 14 11.70 7.01 -3.20
N CYS A 15 11.40 6.30 -2.13
CA CYS A 15 11.23 4.85 -2.11
C CYS A 15 9.88 4.44 -2.71
N PRO A 16 9.82 3.63 -3.79
CA PRO A 16 8.57 3.24 -4.43
C PRO A 16 7.84 2.06 -3.76
N PHE A 17 8.33 1.54 -2.63
CA PHE A 17 7.89 0.24 -2.11
C PHE A 17 6.75 0.30 -1.08
N CYS A 18 7.06 0.54 0.20
CA CYS A 18 6.02 0.69 1.22
C CYS A 18 5.47 2.11 1.21
N SER A 19 4.26 2.29 1.73
CA SER A 19 3.53 3.56 1.64
C SER A 19 4.06 4.73 2.45
N LEU A 20 5.14 4.53 3.22
CA LEU A 20 5.87 5.65 3.84
C LEU A 20 6.58 6.52 2.79
N HIS A 21 6.90 5.94 1.62
CA HIS A 21 7.62 6.59 0.52
C HIS A 21 8.76 7.49 1.00
N CYS A 22 9.73 6.88 1.68
CA CYS A 22 10.87 7.60 2.24
C CYS A 22 11.64 8.31 1.14
N ASP A 23 11.87 9.61 1.32
CA ASP A 23 12.40 10.60 0.39
C ASP A 23 13.79 11.10 0.79
N ASP A 24 14.47 10.36 1.66
CA ASP A 24 15.80 10.66 2.21
C ASP A 24 16.83 9.60 1.81
N LEU A 25 16.53 8.77 0.80
CA LEU A 25 17.40 7.67 0.42
C LEU A 25 18.59 8.16 -0.40
N LYS A 26 19.77 7.64 -0.05
CA LYS A 26 21.03 7.83 -0.77
C LYS A 26 21.37 6.52 -1.46
N LEU A 27 21.51 6.57 -2.78
CA LEU A 27 21.80 5.40 -3.61
C LEU A 27 23.08 5.66 -4.41
N LYS A 28 23.84 4.60 -4.68
CA LYS A 28 24.95 4.62 -5.63
C LYS A 28 24.64 3.61 -6.73
N ILE A 29 24.71 4.05 -7.98
CA ILE A 29 24.53 3.19 -9.16
C ILE A 29 25.89 2.94 -9.79
N ILE A 30 26.24 1.68 -10.03
CA ILE A 30 27.49 1.27 -10.70
C ILE A 30 27.11 0.21 -11.73
N ASP A 31 27.40 0.46 -13.01
CA ASP A 31 27.08 -0.48 -14.11
C ASP A 31 25.61 -0.96 -14.07
N ASN A 32 24.68 -0.02 -13.90
CA ASN A 32 23.24 -0.26 -13.80
C ASN A 32 22.79 -1.07 -12.56
N LYS A 33 23.68 -1.32 -11.59
CA LYS A 33 23.38 -1.97 -10.31
C LYS A 33 23.19 -0.94 -9.20
N ILE A 34 22.17 -1.13 -8.38
CA ILE A 34 21.74 -0.25 -7.30
C ILE A 34 22.39 -0.68 -5.99
N TYR A 35 23.03 0.25 -5.29
CA TYR A 35 23.59 0.04 -3.95
C TYR A 35 23.02 1.08 -3.00
N VAL A 36 22.45 0.64 -1.87
CA VAL A 36 21.88 1.57 -0.88
C VAL A 36 22.98 2.05 0.06
N LYS A 37 23.11 3.38 0.20
CA LYS A 37 24.08 4.03 1.10
C LYS A 37 23.47 4.55 2.40
N SER A 38 22.13 4.66 2.46
CA SER A 38 21.44 5.04 3.70
C SER A 38 21.51 3.94 4.75
N ASP A 39 21.70 4.33 6.01
CA ASP A 39 21.55 3.44 7.16
C ASP A 39 20.05 3.21 7.45
N ILE A 40 19.52 2.12 6.92
CA ILE A 40 18.10 1.75 6.98
C ILE A 40 17.95 0.26 7.25
N ASN A 41 16.73 -0.14 7.61
CA ASN A 41 16.40 -1.55 7.80
C ASN A 41 16.78 -2.40 6.56
N GLU A 42 17.38 -3.58 6.80
CA GLU A 42 17.85 -4.46 5.72
C GLU A 42 16.72 -4.86 4.75
N SER A 43 15.50 -5.08 5.25
CA SER A 43 14.35 -5.39 4.40
C SER A 43 13.96 -4.27 3.43
N CYS A 44 14.33 -3.01 3.73
CA CYS A 44 14.18 -1.89 2.81
C CYS A 44 15.31 -1.90 1.77
N LYS A 45 16.55 -2.16 2.19
CA LYS A 45 17.71 -2.25 1.32
C LYS A 45 17.58 -3.37 0.29
N ASP A 46 17.18 -4.55 0.74
CA ASP A 46 16.92 -5.74 -0.09
C ASP A 46 15.97 -5.43 -1.26
N LYS A 47 14.95 -4.59 -1.04
CA LYS A 47 13.98 -4.26 -2.10
C LYS A 47 14.61 -3.55 -3.29
N PHE A 48 15.67 -2.78 -3.07
CA PHE A 48 16.45 -2.14 -4.13
C PHE A 48 17.49 -3.09 -4.70
N GLU A 49 18.35 -3.66 -3.86
CA GLU A 49 19.54 -4.40 -4.31
C GLU A 49 19.21 -5.74 -4.98
N ARG A 50 18.06 -6.36 -4.64
CA ARG A 50 17.58 -7.56 -5.34
C ARG A 50 17.44 -7.34 -6.85
N ASN A 51 17.15 -6.11 -7.31
CA ASN A 51 16.99 -5.80 -8.74
C ASN A 51 18.32 -5.81 -9.52
N ASN A 52 19.44 -6.06 -8.85
CA ASN A 52 20.75 -6.28 -9.46
C ASN A 52 20.92 -7.72 -9.99
N SER A 53 20.04 -8.64 -9.58
CA SER A 53 20.15 -10.04 -9.94
C SER A 53 20.09 -10.23 -11.46
N THR A 54 21.05 -10.97 -12.01
CA THR A 54 21.06 -11.37 -13.42
C THR A 54 19.81 -12.16 -13.79
N SER A 55 19.29 -12.99 -12.88
CA SER A 55 18.06 -13.76 -13.08
C SER A 55 16.82 -12.89 -13.28
N ILE A 56 16.83 -11.64 -12.80
CA ILE A 56 15.74 -10.69 -13.02
C ILE A 56 15.87 -10.05 -14.40
N ASN A 57 17.08 -9.84 -14.92
CA ASN A 57 17.32 -9.14 -16.18
C ASN A 57 17.27 -10.03 -17.44
N THR A 58 17.07 -11.34 -17.28
CA THR A 58 17.05 -12.31 -18.39
C THR A 58 15.69 -12.98 -18.62
N VAL A 59 14.64 -12.53 -17.92
CA VAL A 59 13.31 -13.12 -18.05
C VAL A 59 12.67 -12.67 -19.35
N SER A 60 12.33 -13.62 -20.21
CA SER A 60 11.59 -13.38 -21.45
C SER A 60 10.07 -13.37 -21.21
N PRO A 61 9.30 -12.70 -22.10
CA PRO A 61 7.86 -12.90 -22.20
C PRO A 61 7.53 -14.39 -22.45
N LYS A 62 6.40 -14.87 -21.93
CA LYS A 62 6.00 -16.28 -22.03
C LYS A 62 4.54 -16.45 -22.43
N ILE A 63 4.27 -17.51 -23.19
CA ILE A 63 2.93 -18.08 -23.40
C ILE A 63 2.96 -19.52 -22.89
N ASN A 64 2.09 -19.88 -21.94
CA ASN A 64 2.04 -21.23 -21.35
C ASN A 64 3.44 -21.77 -20.97
N SER A 65 4.18 -20.98 -20.18
CA SER A 65 5.59 -21.21 -19.77
C SER A 65 6.67 -21.16 -20.85
N LYS A 66 6.33 -21.11 -22.14
CA LYS A 66 7.33 -21.09 -23.22
C LYS A 66 7.75 -19.66 -23.51
N SER A 67 9.06 -19.40 -23.51
CA SER A 67 9.66 -18.13 -23.92
C SER A 67 9.23 -17.75 -25.34
N GLN A 68 8.82 -16.50 -25.53
CA GLN A 68 8.37 -15.96 -26.81
C GLN A 68 8.91 -14.54 -27.02
N SER A 69 8.89 -14.07 -28.26
CA SER A 69 9.16 -12.66 -28.57
C SER A 69 8.05 -11.77 -28.02
N PHE A 70 8.37 -10.51 -27.76
CA PHE A 70 7.39 -9.54 -27.28
C PHE A 70 6.21 -9.40 -28.25
N ASP A 71 6.46 -9.31 -29.56
CA ASP A 71 5.40 -9.15 -30.56
C ASP A 71 4.47 -10.37 -30.65
N THR A 72 5.02 -11.59 -30.52
CA THR A 72 4.21 -12.82 -30.47
C THR A 72 3.30 -12.82 -29.25
N VAL A 73 3.82 -12.43 -28.08
CA VAL A 73 3.02 -12.34 -26.85
C VAL A 73 1.95 -11.27 -26.97
N VAL A 74 2.27 -10.08 -27.52
CA VAL A 74 1.30 -9.02 -27.77
C VAL A 74 0.16 -9.50 -28.67
N LYS A 75 0.48 -10.17 -29.78
CA LYS A 75 -0.53 -10.72 -30.70
C LYS A 75 -1.43 -11.75 -30.01
N HIS A 76 -0.85 -12.61 -29.15
CA HIS A 76 -1.62 -13.60 -28.40
C HIS A 76 -2.50 -12.97 -27.33
N SER A 77 -1.99 -11.98 -26.57
CA SER A 77 -2.78 -11.21 -25.60
C SER A 77 -3.98 -10.53 -26.25
N LYS A 78 -3.78 -9.87 -27.40
CA LYS A 78 -4.89 -9.26 -28.17
C LYS A 78 -5.96 -10.27 -28.54
N LYS A 79 -5.55 -11.47 -28.97
CA LYS A 79 -6.48 -12.55 -29.29
C LYS A 79 -7.33 -12.92 -28.07
N LEU A 80 -6.71 -13.17 -26.91
CA LEU A 80 -7.42 -13.50 -25.68
C LEU A 80 -8.37 -12.39 -25.22
N ILE A 81 -7.95 -11.13 -25.37
CA ILE A 81 -8.80 -9.97 -25.04
C ILE A 81 -10.02 -9.90 -25.96
N ASN A 82 -9.83 -10.05 -27.27
CA ASN A 82 -10.93 -9.99 -28.25
C ASN A 82 -11.91 -11.17 -28.12
N GLU A 83 -11.46 -12.32 -27.62
CA GLU A 83 -12.30 -13.50 -27.37
C GLU A 83 -13.04 -13.44 -26.02
N SER A 84 -12.68 -12.51 -25.12
CA SER A 84 -13.29 -12.38 -23.80
C SER A 84 -14.59 -11.59 -23.86
N ASN A 85 -15.66 -12.09 -23.23
CA ASN A 85 -16.89 -11.33 -23.10
C ASN A 85 -16.77 -10.31 -21.97
N GLU A 86 -16.21 -10.73 -20.83
CA GLU A 86 -16.00 -9.88 -19.65
C GLU A 86 -14.55 -10.01 -19.18
N THR A 87 -13.84 -8.88 -19.12
CA THR A 87 -12.42 -8.83 -18.72
C THR A 87 -12.26 -8.06 -17.41
N LEU A 88 -11.53 -8.61 -16.45
CA LEU A 88 -11.10 -7.90 -15.25
C LEU A 88 -9.65 -7.43 -15.40
N ILE A 89 -9.43 -6.13 -15.26
CA ILE A 89 -8.11 -5.56 -15.02
C ILE A 89 -7.90 -5.47 -13.51
N PHE A 90 -6.99 -6.29 -12.99
CA PHE A 90 -6.74 -6.42 -11.56
C PHE A 90 -5.37 -5.87 -11.17
N ASN A 91 -5.39 -4.70 -10.53
CA ASN A 91 -4.17 -3.98 -10.18
C ASN A 91 -3.58 -4.45 -8.85
N ALA A 92 -2.27 -4.71 -8.84
CA ALA A 92 -1.48 -5.05 -7.66
C ALA A 92 -0.21 -4.18 -7.54
N SER A 93 -0.11 -3.09 -8.30
CA SER A 93 1.04 -2.17 -8.27
C SER A 93 0.73 -0.88 -9.03
N ALA A 94 0.37 0.20 -8.34
CA ALA A 94 0.13 1.49 -8.99
C ALA A 94 0.99 2.65 -8.47
N ASP A 95 1.70 3.29 -9.39
CA ASP A 95 1.89 4.73 -9.32
C ASP A 95 0.69 5.42 -10.03
N VAL A 96 0.64 6.75 -10.01
CA VAL A 96 -0.43 7.52 -10.66
C VAL A 96 -0.49 7.23 -12.16
N ASN A 97 0.65 7.10 -12.84
CA ASN A 97 0.69 6.90 -14.28
C ASN A 97 0.14 5.52 -14.68
N ILE A 98 0.47 4.48 -13.92
CA ILE A 98 -0.09 3.13 -14.10
C ILE A 98 -1.60 3.18 -13.85
N ALA A 99 -2.06 3.78 -12.76
CA ALA A 99 -3.49 3.87 -12.46
C ALA A 99 -4.28 4.59 -13.57
N ARG A 100 -3.74 5.69 -14.13
CA ARG A 100 -4.36 6.39 -15.27
C ARG A 100 -4.45 5.49 -16.50
N GLU A 101 -3.37 4.80 -16.85
CA GLU A 101 -3.37 3.91 -18.01
C GLU A 101 -4.32 2.74 -17.82
N LEU A 102 -4.43 2.19 -16.61
CA LEU A 102 -5.37 1.11 -16.31
C LEU A 102 -6.82 1.55 -16.52
N ILE A 103 -7.20 2.75 -16.07
CA ILE A 103 -8.55 3.28 -16.29
C ILE A 103 -8.85 3.50 -17.78
N VAL A 104 -7.90 4.07 -18.51
CA VAL A 104 -8.00 4.24 -19.98
C VAL A 104 -8.05 2.89 -20.70
N SER A 105 -7.31 1.91 -20.20
CA SER A 105 -7.29 0.53 -20.72
C SER A 105 -8.63 -0.16 -20.50
N THR A 106 -9.21 -0.03 -19.31
CA THR A 106 -10.54 -0.54 -18.99
C THR A 106 -11.61 0.06 -19.90
N SER A 107 -11.52 1.34 -20.25
CA SER A 107 -12.52 1.99 -21.11
C SER A 107 -12.45 1.59 -22.59
N LYS A 108 -11.45 0.78 -23.01
CA LYS A 108 -11.30 0.31 -24.40
C LYS A 108 -11.91 -1.07 -24.63
N ILE A 109 -12.32 -1.74 -23.56
CA ILE A 109 -12.85 -3.10 -23.56
C ILE A 109 -14.12 -3.15 -22.72
N ASN A 110 -14.86 -4.26 -22.76
CA ASN A 110 -15.90 -4.53 -21.77
C ASN A 110 -15.23 -4.94 -20.45
N GLY A 111 -14.67 -3.93 -19.77
CA GLY A 111 -13.72 -4.10 -18.69
C GLY A 111 -14.27 -3.72 -17.33
N ILE A 112 -13.97 -4.56 -16.35
CA ILE A 112 -14.06 -4.26 -14.92
C ILE A 112 -12.67 -3.88 -14.43
N PHE A 113 -12.58 -2.88 -13.56
CA PHE A 113 -11.36 -2.46 -12.90
C PHE A 113 -11.48 -2.63 -11.39
N ASP A 114 -10.53 -3.35 -10.81
CA ASP A 114 -10.37 -3.42 -9.36
C ASP A 114 -8.89 -3.44 -8.95
N HIS A 115 -8.63 -3.20 -7.67
CA HIS A 115 -7.33 -3.32 -7.04
C HIS A 115 -7.32 -4.48 -6.04
N ILE A 116 -6.23 -5.25 -5.96
CA ILE A 116 -6.15 -6.45 -5.11
C ILE A 116 -6.37 -6.17 -3.61
N ASN A 117 -6.01 -4.97 -3.17
CA ASN A 117 -6.26 -4.49 -1.81
C ASN A 117 -7.64 -3.82 -1.61
N SER A 118 -8.55 -3.84 -2.60
CA SER A 118 -9.84 -3.11 -2.53
C SER A 118 -10.70 -3.50 -1.36
N GLU A 119 -10.74 -4.80 -1.03
CA GLU A 119 -11.46 -5.30 0.14
C GLU A 119 -10.97 -4.65 1.44
N THR A 120 -9.67 -4.33 1.50
CA THR A 120 -9.05 -3.70 2.67
C THR A 120 -9.31 -2.21 2.72
N PHE A 121 -8.95 -1.46 1.67
CA PHE A 121 -9.05 -0.01 1.72
C PHE A 121 -10.51 0.50 1.69
N LEU A 122 -11.43 -0.25 1.06
CA LEU A 122 -12.84 0.14 1.02
C LEU A 122 -13.51 0.12 2.41
N LYS A 123 -12.98 -0.62 3.40
CA LYS A 123 -13.50 -0.56 4.78
C LYS A 123 -13.29 0.81 5.42
N ASN A 124 -12.14 1.44 5.15
CA ASN A 124 -11.88 2.80 5.59
C ASN A 124 -12.73 3.80 4.80
N ILE A 125 -12.78 3.66 3.47
CA ILE A 125 -13.53 4.57 2.60
C ILE A 125 -15.03 4.56 2.91
N ASP A 126 -15.62 3.41 3.22
CA ASP A 126 -17.04 3.31 3.59
C ASP A 126 -17.38 4.15 4.84
N ILE A 127 -16.47 4.18 5.82
CA ILE A 127 -16.64 5.02 7.01
C ILE A 127 -16.52 6.50 6.64
N TYR A 128 -15.55 6.86 5.79
CA TYR A 128 -15.33 8.25 5.37
C TYR A 128 -16.54 8.80 4.62
N GLN A 129 -17.09 8.02 3.71
CA GLN A 129 -18.24 8.39 2.89
C GLN A 129 -19.52 8.55 3.73
N ARG A 130 -19.70 7.75 4.79
CA ARG A 130 -20.94 7.76 5.59
C ARG A 130 -20.89 8.68 6.81
N LYS A 131 -19.74 8.78 7.47
CA LYS A 131 -19.59 9.42 8.79
C LYS A 131 -18.57 10.56 8.81
N GLY A 132 -17.80 10.74 7.74
CA GLY A 132 -16.64 11.62 7.74
C GLY A 132 -15.46 11.04 8.54
N PHE A 133 -14.35 11.79 8.54
CA PHE A 133 -13.09 11.31 9.10
C PHE A 133 -12.20 12.47 9.55
N MET A 134 -11.68 12.42 10.79
CA MET A 134 -10.71 13.41 11.29
C MET A 134 -9.29 12.88 11.08
N SER A 135 -8.74 13.04 9.88
CA SER A 135 -7.39 12.56 9.52
C SER A 135 -6.26 13.52 9.87
N THR A 136 -5.04 13.01 9.90
CA THR A 136 -3.80 13.80 9.99
C THR A 136 -2.74 13.29 9.01
N SER A 137 -1.63 14.02 8.86
CA SER A 137 -0.50 13.64 8.00
C SER A 137 0.66 13.04 8.79
N LEU A 138 1.56 12.32 8.12
CA LEU A 138 2.80 11.84 8.77
C LEU A 138 3.60 13.00 9.37
N SER A 139 3.62 14.15 8.70
CA SER A 139 4.32 15.36 9.16
C SER A 139 3.67 15.95 10.42
N GLU A 140 2.34 15.93 10.51
CA GLU A 140 1.64 16.36 11.72
C GLU A 140 1.84 15.38 12.87
N VAL A 141 1.81 14.06 12.61
CA VAL A 141 2.14 13.07 13.65
C VAL A 141 3.56 13.28 14.17
N LYS A 142 4.51 13.51 13.26
CA LYS A 142 5.91 13.80 13.60
C LYS A 142 6.05 15.04 14.48
N ASN A 143 5.29 16.11 14.25
CA ASN A 143 5.59 17.41 14.83
C ASN A 143 4.58 17.93 15.87
N LYS A 144 3.33 17.48 15.82
CA LYS A 144 2.24 17.95 16.70
C LYS A 144 1.86 16.93 17.76
N SER A 145 1.89 15.63 17.46
CA SER A 145 1.42 14.61 18.40
C SER A 145 2.34 14.46 19.60
N ASP A 146 1.78 14.63 20.80
CA ASP A 146 2.42 14.36 22.08
C ASP A 146 2.04 12.98 22.63
N VAL A 147 0.85 12.47 22.28
CA VAL A 147 0.45 11.07 22.53
C VAL A 147 0.09 10.38 21.23
N ILE A 148 0.71 9.24 20.97
CA ILE A 148 0.46 8.43 19.77
C ILE A 148 0.07 7.01 20.19
N VAL A 149 -1.01 6.49 19.64
CA VAL A 149 -1.49 5.12 19.83
C VAL A 149 -1.43 4.40 18.51
N LEU A 150 -0.72 3.28 18.43
CA LEU A 150 -0.65 2.42 17.26
C LEU A 150 -1.22 1.04 17.61
N PHE A 151 -2.36 0.69 17.02
CA PHE A 151 -2.86 -0.68 17.06
C PHE A 151 -2.11 -1.53 16.06
N SER A 152 -1.34 -2.51 16.54
CA SER A 152 -0.43 -3.30 15.70
C SER A 152 -0.15 -4.67 16.30
N ASP A 153 -0.33 -5.72 15.51
CA ASP A 153 0.29 -7.02 15.73
C ASP A 153 1.64 -7.14 15.01
N ASN A 154 1.80 -6.48 13.85
CA ASN A 154 2.99 -6.61 13.02
C ASN A 154 3.22 -5.44 12.03
N ILE A 155 2.63 -4.26 12.26
CA ILE A 155 2.69 -3.10 11.35
C ILE A 155 4.13 -2.67 11.09
N LEU A 156 5.00 -2.75 12.10
CA LEU A 156 6.40 -2.35 11.99
C LEU A 156 7.19 -3.21 11.00
N LYS A 157 6.74 -4.43 10.67
CA LYS A 157 7.33 -5.22 9.56
C LYS A 157 6.99 -4.63 8.19
N ASN A 158 5.77 -4.14 8.03
CA ASN A 158 5.27 -3.62 6.74
C ASN A 158 5.71 -2.17 6.51
N TYR A 159 5.97 -1.43 7.60
CA TYR A 159 6.45 -0.05 7.58
C TYR A 159 7.73 0.07 8.44
N PRO A 160 8.87 -0.49 7.98
CA PRO A 160 10.07 -0.64 8.81
C PRO A 160 10.62 0.67 9.38
N ARG A 161 10.36 1.77 8.67
CA ARG A 161 10.85 3.11 9.00
C ARG A 161 9.85 4.01 9.72
N LEU A 162 8.70 3.46 10.14
CA LEU A 162 7.61 4.24 10.74
C LEU A 162 8.04 4.86 12.07
N VAL A 163 8.77 4.10 12.89
CA VAL A 163 9.15 4.53 14.25
C VAL A 163 10.07 5.73 14.20
N GLU A 164 11.22 5.63 13.55
CA GLU A 164 12.23 6.68 13.57
C GLU A 164 11.87 7.89 12.71
N ARG A 165 11.06 7.73 11.66
CA ARG A 165 10.67 8.87 10.82
C ARG A 165 9.47 9.64 11.37
N VAL A 166 8.54 8.95 12.04
CA VAL A 166 7.21 9.52 12.35
C VAL A 166 6.86 9.46 13.83
N LEU A 167 6.91 8.28 14.45
CA LEU A 167 6.41 8.11 15.82
C LEU A 167 7.39 8.68 16.86
N ALA A 168 8.66 8.28 16.75
CA ALA A 168 9.77 8.56 17.64
C ALA A 168 10.96 9.22 16.89
N PRO A 169 10.74 10.34 16.18
CA PRO A 169 11.83 11.09 15.57
C PRO A 169 12.72 11.72 16.65
N ASP A 170 13.96 12.04 16.27
CA ASP A 170 14.89 12.76 17.16
C ASP A 170 14.58 14.25 17.21
N ASN A 171 13.92 14.79 16.17
CA ASN A 171 13.51 16.17 16.07
C ASN A 171 12.00 16.33 15.83
N SER A 172 11.47 17.44 16.34
CA SER A 172 10.10 17.88 16.11
C SER A 172 10.07 19.40 16.27
N PHE A 173 9.33 20.11 15.42
CA PHE A 173 9.31 21.57 15.44
C PHE A 173 8.23 22.17 16.37
N SER A 174 7.14 21.46 16.71
CA SER A 174 6.08 22.00 17.60
C SER A 174 6.06 21.40 19.00
N VAL A 175 6.40 20.11 19.15
CA VAL A 175 6.50 19.46 20.46
C VAL A 175 7.93 19.04 20.78
N LYS A 176 8.27 18.98 22.07
CA LYS A 176 9.56 18.43 22.51
C LYS A 176 9.60 16.95 22.17
N ALA A 177 10.44 16.56 21.20
CA ALA A 177 10.50 15.19 20.68
C ALA A 177 10.67 14.15 21.80
N ASN A 178 11.56 14.41 22.77
CA ASN A 178 11.82 13.54 23.91
C ASN A 178 10.66 13.41 24.91
N LYS A 179 9.62 14.25 24.82
CA LYS A 179 8.43 14.20 25.69
C LYS A 179 7.25 13.46 25.09
N LYS A 180 7.34 13.02 23.83
CA LYS A 180 6.28 12.21 23.22
C LYS A 180 6.09 10.90 23.98
N LYS A 181 4.85 10.46 24.13
CA LYS A 181 4.51 9.13 24.64
C LYS A 181 3.86 8.32 23.53
N ILE A 182 4.37 7.11 23.31
CA ILE A 182 3.94 6.25 22.20
C ILE A 182 3.47 4.94 22.78
N TYR A 183 2.24 4.54 22.47
CA TYR A 183 1.66 3.27 22.86
C TYR A 183 1.55 2.39 21.62
N ILE A 184 2.19 1.23 21.63
CA ILE A 184 2.00 0.21 20.60
C ILE A 184 1.23 -0.94 21.24
N ILE A 185 -0.03 -1.10 20.83
CA ILE A 185 -1.02 -1.97 21.45
C ILE A 185 -1.33 -3.13 20.49
N GLY A 186 -1.05 -4.35 20.91
CA GLY A 186 -1.24 -5.56 20.10
C GLY A 186 -0.23 -6.64 20.48
N ASN A 187 0.20 -7.49 19.54
CA ASN A 187 1.23 -8.50 19.83
C ASN A 187 2.58 -7.90 20.24
N LYS A 188 2.86 -7.86 21.55
CA LYS A 188 4.04 -7.20 22.11
C LYS A 188 5.35 -7.78 21.58
N LYS A 189 5.47 -9.11 21.53
CA LYS A 189 6.70 -9.81 21.12
C LYS A 189 7.06 -9.48 19.67
N ASN A 190 6.09 -9.50 18.77
CA ASN A 190 6.30 -9.19 17.36
C ASN A 190 6.70 -7.74 17.16
N ASN A 191 5.97 -6.79 17.77
CA ASN A 191 6.29 -5.37 17.64
C ASN A 191 7.70 -5.04 18.15
N ILE A 192 8.10 -5.59 19.30
CA ILE A 192 9.47 -5.42 19.81
C ILE A 192 10.47 -6.00 18.81
N LYS A 193 10.25 -7.21 18.29
CA LYS A 193 11.17 -7.86 17.34
C LYS A 193 11.33 -7.05 16.04
N GLN A 194 10.26 -6.47 15.52
CA GLN A 194 10.24 -5.80 14.22
C GLN A 194 10.62 -4.31 14.27
N SER A 195 10.65 -3.69 15.46
CA SER A 195 11.02 -2.28 15.58
C SER A 195 12.49 -2.06 15.19
N PHE A 196 12.72 -1.32 14.11
CA PHE A 196 14.05 -0.96 13.63
C PHE A 196 14.81 -0.07 14.63
N LYS A 197 14.13 0.93 15.20
CA LYS A 197 14.64 1.78 16.27
C LYS A 197 14.08 1.33 17.62
N LYS A 198 14.96 1.20 18.64
CA LYS A 198 14.54 1.08 20.04
C LYS A 198 14.48 2.47 20.64
N ASP A 199 13.41 2.77 21.36
CA ASP A 199 13.20 4.09 21.93
C ASP A 199 12.43 3.97 23.25
N SER A 200 12.89 4.67 24.29
CA SER A 200 12.31 4.60 25.64
C SER A 200 10.93 5.26 25.74
N ARG A 201 10.56 6.09 24.76
CA ARG A 201 9.23 6.70 24.66
C ARG A 201 8.13 5.70 24.32
N ILE A 202 8.50 4.52 23.82
CA ILE A 202 7.57 3.50 23.34
C ILE A 202 7.23 2.53 24.46
N GLU A 203 5.94 2.45 24.75
CA GLU A 203 5.36 1.44 25.63
C GLU A 203 4.61 0.40 24.80
N TYR A 204 5.06 -0.86 24.92
CA TYR A 204 4.42 -1.99 24.25
C TYR A 204 3.44 -2.67 25.20
N ILE A 205 2.16 -2.63 24.85
CA ILE A 205 1.06 -3.22 25.62
C ILE A 205 0.56 -4.44 24.86
N ASP A 206 0.61 -5.60 25.52
CA ASP A 206 0.07 -6.83 24.93
C ASP A 206 -1.45 -6.81 24.99
N PHE A 207 -2.09 -6.95 23.83
CA PHE A 207 -3.54 -6.85 23.69
C PHE A 207 -4.00 -7.58 22.43
N ASN A 208 -5.20 -8.15 22.43
CA ASN A 208 -5.79 -8.68 21.21
C ASN A 208 -6.42 -7.54 20.42
N ILE A 209 -5.80 -7.12 19.31
CA ILE A 209 -6.29 -5.99 18.51
C ILE A 209 -7.71 -6.20 17.94
N ARG A 210 -8.24 -7.43 17.97
CA ARG A 210 -9.64 -7.70 17.60
C ARG A 210 -10.64 -7.14 18.60
N ASP A 211 -10.21 -6.93 19.84
CA ASP A 211 -11.02 -6.40 20.94
C ASP A 211 -10.88 -4.88 21.07
N THR A 212 -10.31 -4.21 20.05
CA THR A 212 -10.08 -2.76 20.07
C THR A 212 -11.36 -1.96 20.30
N SER A 213 -12.51 -2.38 19.76
CA SER A 213 -13.80 -1.73 20.06
C SER A 213 -14.13 -1.73 21.55
N MET A 214 -13.83 -2.84 22.26
CA MET A 214 -14.00 -2.93 23.72
C MET A 214 -13.05 -1.99 24.46
N LEU A 215 -11.79 -1.88 24.00
CA LEU A 215 -10.84 -0.92 24.59
C LEU A 215 -11.31 0.53 24.41
N ILE A 216 -11.77 0.88 23.21
CA ILE A 216 -12.32 2.22 22.95
C ILE A 216 -13.53 2.50 23.84
N GLU A 217 -14.43 1.54 24.00
CA GLU A 217 -15.59 1.68 24.87
C GLU A 217 -15.20 1.84 26.35
N SER A 218 -14.19 1.09 26.81
CA SER A 218 -13.60 1.25 28.13
C SER A 218 -13.00 2.64 28.35
N LEU A 219 -12.31 3.20 27.36
CA LEU A 219 -11.77 4.56 27.41
C LEU A 219 -12.90 5.61 27.50
N LYS A 220 -13.96 5.47 26.70
CA LYS A 220 -15.15 6.35 26.74
C LYS A 220 -15.82 6.32 28.13
N LYS A 221 -16.02 5.12 28.68
CA LYS A 221 -16.66 4.90 29.99
C LYS A 221 -15.73 5.13 31.17
N LYS A 222 -14.43 5.36 30.93
CA LYS A 222 -13.39 5.46 31.97
C LYS A 222 -13.40 4.28 32.94
N SER A 223 -13.70 3.08 32.42
CA SER A 223 -13.86 1.85 33.19
C SER A 223 -13.22 0.70 32.42
N ASN A 224 -12.19 0.10 33.02
CA ASN A 224 -11.46 -0.98 32.38
C ASN A 224 -12.31 -2.26 32.36
N LYS A 225 -12.63 -2.75 31.17
CA LYS A 225 -13.28 -4.05 30.93
C LYS A 225 -12.42 -4.94 30.03
N THR A 226 -11.16 -4.57 29.84
CA THR A 226 -10.24 -5.20 28.91
C THR A 226 -9.29 -6.14 29.63
N SER A 227 -8.47 -6.88 28.87
CA SER A 227 -7.38 -7.67 29.42
C SER A 227 -6.15 -6.86 29.85
N ILE A 228 -6.13 -5.54 29.59
CA ILE A 228 -5.05 -4.65 30.03
C ILE A 228 -5.15 -4.50 31.55
N LYS A 229 -4.01 -4.55 32.26
CA LYS A 229 -3.97 -4.35 33.72
C LYS A 229 -4.48 -2.95 34.10
N ASP A 230 -5.24 -2.85 35.19
CA ASP A 230 -5.87 -1.58 35.62
C ASP A 230 -4.88 -0.43 35.79
N ASN A 231 -3.70 -0.69 36.34
CA ASN A 231 -2.67 0.35 36.50
C ASN A 231 -2.20 0.91 35.15
N ILE A 232 -1.95 0.04 34.17
CA ILE A 232 -1.56 0.43 32.80
C ILE A 232 -2.71 1.16 32.10
N PHE A 233 -3.93 0.64 32.23
CA PHE A 233 -5.12 1.27 31.66
C PHE A 233 -5.35 2.68 32.23
N ASN A 234 -5.23 2.85 33.54
CA ASN A 234 -5.42 4.14 34.21
C ASN A 234 -4.33 5.14 33.82
N GLU A 235 -3.06 4.72 33.73
CA GLU A 235 -1.99 5.58 33.21
C GLU A 235 -2.27 5.99 31.76
N PHE A 236 -2.64 5.03 30.91
CA PHE A 236 -2.96 5.27 29.51
C PHE A 236 -4.12 6.26 29.34
N LEU A 237 -5.21 6.08 30.09
CA LEU A 237 -6.36 6.96 30.11
C LEU A 237 -5.98 8.39 30.57
N GLN A 238 -5.18 8.51 31.64
CA GLN A 238 -4.69 9.79 32.12
C GLN A 238 -3.85 10.51 31.07
N ARG A 239 -2.99 9.78 30.35
CA ARG A 239 -2.15 10.33 29.28
C ARG A 239 -2.97 10.81 28.09
N ILE A 240 -4.00 10.06 27.68
CA ILE A 240 -4.93 10.50 26.64
C ILE A 240 -5.66 11.78 27.08
N ASN A 241 -6.22 11.81 28.30
CA ASN A 241 -6.98 12.98 28.79
C ASN A 241 -6.12 14.26 28.89
N ASN A 242 -4.83 14.12 29.17
CA ASN A 242 -3.90 15.24 29.26
C ASN A 242 -3.20 15.59 27.94
N SER A 243 -3.49 14.86 26.85
CA SER A 243 -2.85 15.09 25.55
C SER A 243 -3.30 16.40 24.92
N LYS A 244 -2.35 17.09 24.27
CA LYS A 244 -2.66 18.28 23.44
C LYS A 244 -3.06 17.88 22.03
N TYR A 245 -2.42 16.83 21.50
CA TYR A 245 -2.68 16.29 20.18
C TYR A 245 -2.53 14.77 20.20
N LEU A 246 -3.66 14.07 20.33
CA LEU A 246 -3.72 12.62 20.25
C LEU A 246 -3.70 12.16 18.79
N THR A 247 -2.93 11.12 18.49
CA THR A 247 -3.07 10.40 17.22
C THR A 247 -3.35 8.94 17.47
N ILE A 248 -4.37 8.40 16.80
CA ILE A 248 -4.64 6.96 16.76
C ILE A 248 -4.34 6.43 15.35
N CYS A 249 -3.44 5.46 15.29
CA CYS A 249 -2.94 4.83 14.07
C CYS A 249 -3.32 3.35 14.03
N TRP A 250 -3.63 2.83 12.84
CA TRP A 250 -3.87 1.41 12.60
C TRP A 250 -3.58 1.07 11.14
N ALA A 251 -3.49 -0.22 10.81
CA ALA A 251 -3.56 -0.69 9.42
C ALA A 251 -4.76 -1.62 9.28
N THR A 252 -5.68 -1.30 8.37
CA THR A 252 -6.91 -2.09 8.18
C THR A 252 -6.63 -3.54 7.81
N SER A 253 -5.51 -3.82 7.15
CA SER A 253 -5.05 -5.18 6.84
C SER A 253 -4.87 -6.07 8.08
N GLU A 254 -4.61 -5.51 9.26
CA GLU A 254 -4.51 -6.29 10.51
C GLU A 254 -5.86 -6.51 11.18
N LEU A 255 -6.86 -5.70 10.84
CA LEU A 255 -8.22 -5.78 11.36
C LEU A 255 -9.17 -6.54 10.42
N ILE A 256 -8.78 -6.78 9.17
CA ILE A 256 -9.66 -7.32 8.11
C ILE A 256 -10.26 -8.69 8.45
N LYS A 257 -9.51 -9.55 9.17
CA LYS A 257 -9.97 -10.88 9.58
C LYS A 257 -10.91 -10.87 10.79
N ASN A 258 -11.18 -9.70 11.35
CA ASN A 258 -12.15 -9.53 12.43
C ASN A 258 -13.54 -9.36 11.83
N VAL A 259 -14.51 -10.18 12.26
CA VAL A 259 -15.93 -10.03 11.89
C VAL A 259 -16.43 -8.60 12.17
N ASN A 260 -15.89 -7.97 13.21
CA ASN A 260 -16.22 -6.61 13.63
C ASN A 260 -15.30 -5.52 13.07
N CYS A 261 -14.58 -5.75 11.96
CA CYS A 261 -13.62 -4.78 11.38
C CYS A 261 -14.22 -3.37 11.22
N TYR A 262 -15.40 -3.27 10.60
CA TYR A 262 -16.11 -2.00 10.42
C TYR A 262 -16.42 -1.32 11.77
N ASN A 263 -16.98 -2.07 12.73
CA ASN A 263 -17.32 -1.56 14.07
C ASN A 263 -16.09 -1.05 14.82
N THR A 264 -14.96 -1.77 14.71
CA THR A 264 -13.69 -1.36 15.32
C THR A 264 -13.20 -0.03 14.75
N ILE A 265 -13.12 0.11 13.43
CA ILE A 265 -12.64 1.35 12.79
C ILE A 265 -13.63 2.50 13.06
N SER A 266 -14.94 2.23 13.01
CA SER A 266 -15.98 3.21 13.35
C SER A 266 -15.84 3.70 14.79
N SER A 267 -15.63 2.79 15.74
CA SER A 267 -15.45 3.13 17.16
C SER A 267 -14.23 4.01 17.39
N ILE A 268 -13.10 3.71 16.73
CA ILE A 268 -11.89 4.55 16.76
C ILE A 268 -12.21 5.95 16.23
N SER A 269 -12.84 6.04 15.05
CA SER A 269 -13.19 7.31 14.41
C SER A 269 -14.10 8.16 15.31
N GLU A 270 -15.17 7.56 15.84
CA GLU A 270 -16.11 8.23 16.75
C GLU A 270 -15.44 8.68 18.05
N TYR A 271 -14.52 7.89 18.59
CA TYR A 271 -13.76 8.28 19.78
C TYR A 271 -12.87 9.49 19.50
N VAL A 272 -12.15 9.49 18.37
CA VAL A 272 -11.35 10.65 17.94
C VAL A 272 -12.22 11.90 17.78
N VAL A 273 -13.41 11.78 17.16
CA VAL A 273 -14.36 12.89 17.06
C VAL A 273 -14.79 13.38 18.45
N SER A 274 -15.10 12.48 19.39
CA SER A 274 -15.50 12.87 20.75
C SER A 274 -14.41 13.61 21.53
N ILE A 275 -13.13 13.24 21.34
CA ILE A 275 -12.01 13.93 21.97
C ILE A 275 -11.87 15.37 21.43
N ASN A 276 -12.25 15.60 20.17
CA ASN A 276 -12.18 16.92 19.53
C ASN A 276 -13.12 17.98 20.14
N GLU A 277 -14.04 17.60 21.03
CA GLU A 277 -14.82 18.55 21.83
C GLU A 277 -13.97 19.31 22.86
N LYS A 278 -12.84 18.74 23.30
CA LYS A 278 -12.02 19.28 24.40
C LYS A 278 -10.55 19.48 24.07
N SER A 279 -9.95 18.62 23.25
CA SER A 279 -8.56 18.72 22.82
C SER A 279 -8.44 18.35 21.35
N ARG A 280 -7.23 18.29 20.76
CA ARG A 280 -7.09 17.86 19.36
C ARG A 280 -6.79 16.37 19.29
N ALA A 281 -7.50 15.67 18.42
CA ALA A 281 -7.24 14.27 18.12
C ALA A 281 -7.42 14.01 16.62
N ALA A 282 -6.65 13.05 16.10
CA ALA A 282 -6.77 12.65 14.70
C ALA A 282 -6.46 11.17 14.48
N CYS A 283 -6.98 10.64 13.39
CA CYS A 283 -6.74 9.30 12.89
C CYS A 283 -5.63 9.30 11.83
N LEU A 284 -4.78 8.27 11.85
CA LEU A 284 -3.84 7.98 10.76
C LEU A 284 -3.94 6.49 10.38
N PRO A 285 -4.80 6.13 9.42
CA PRO A 285 -4.84 4.79 8.86
C PRO A 285 -3.65 4.60 7.92
N LEU A 286 -2.83 3.60 8.21
CA LEU A 286 -1.70 3.19 7.39
C LEU A 286 -2.19 2.30 6.25
N ALA A 287 -2.37 2.91 5.08
CA ALA A 287 -2.65 2.27 3.79
C ALA A 287 -1.53 2.57 2.78
N GLY A 288 -1.65 2.19 1.51
CA GLY A 288 -0.77 2.63 0.41
C GLY A 288 0.23 1.59 -0.07
N ASN A 289 0.31 0.43 0.58
CA ASN A 289 1.22 -0.62 0.10
C ASN A 289 0.75 -1.11 -1.27
N ASP A 290 1.71 -1.47 -2.13
CA ASP A 290 1.44 -1.84 -3.52
C ASP A 290 0.78 -0.70 -4.34
N GLY A 291 0.83 0.55 -3.84
CA GLY A 291 0.31 1.71 -4.58
C GLY A 291 -1.21 1.91 -4.47
N ASP A 292 -1.89 1.25 -3.53
CA ASP A 292 -3.35 1.32 -3.45
C ASP A 292 -3.87 2.74 -3.16
N VAL A 293 -3.14 3.59 -2.43
CA VAL A 293 -3.51 5.00 -2.24
C VAL A 293 -3.39 5.78 -3.55
N SER A 294 -2.32 5.60 -4.32
CA SER A 294 -2.19 6.22 -5.65
C SER A 294 -3.34 5.78 -6.57
N ASN A 295 -3.72 4.50 -6.48
CA ASN A 295 -4.87 3.97 -7.19
C ASN A 295 -6.16 4.70 -6.77
N ILE A 296 -6.51 4.69 -5.49
CA ILE A 296 -7.73 5.30 -4.93
C ILE A 296 -7.85 6.77 -5.31
N GLN A 297 -6.77 7.53 -5.18
CA GLN A 297 -6.78 8.95 -5.54
C GLN A 297 -7.02 9.10 -7.04
N THR A 298 -6.27 8.35 -7.85
CA THR A 298 -6.33 8.46 -9.31
C THR A 298 -7.68 8.08 -9.87
N THR A 299 -8.25 6.97 -9.42
CA THR A 299 -9.59 6.55 -9.82
C THR A 299 -10.64 7.54 -9.30
N GLY A 300 -10.51 8.01 -8.06
CA GLY A 300 -11.39 9.01 -7.47
C GLY A 300 -11.54 10.26 -8.33
N TRP A 301 -10.45 10.86 -8.81
CA TRP A 301 -10.54 12.06 -9.65
C TRP A 301 -10.87 11.78 -11.13
N LEU A 302 -10.65 10.55 -11.64
CA LEU A 302 -10.97 10.20 -13.03
C LEU A 302 -12.41 9.72 -13.22
N THR A 303 -12.94 9.00 -12.23
CA THR A 303 -14.22 8.27 -12.37
C THR A 303 -15.23 8.65 -11.29
N GLY A 304 -14.80 9.35 -10.23
CA GLY A 304 -15.61 9.63 -9.05
C GLY A 304 -15.61 8.49 -8.02
N PHE A 305 -14.95 7.36 -8.30
CA PHE A 305 -15.02 6.15 -7.47
C PHE A 305 -13.63 5.55 -7.19
N PRO A 306 -13.43 4.95 -6.00
CA PRO A 306 -12.09 4.53 -5.55
C PRO A 306 -11.55 3.24 -6.20
N SER A 307 -12.43 2.32 -6.61
CA SER A 307 -12.13 1.02 -7.23
C SER A 307 -13.45 0.33 -7.56
N ARG A 308 -13.42 -0.92 -8.05
CA ARG A 308 -14.63 -1.75 -8.29
C ARG A 308 -15.61 -1.04 -9.22
N ILE A 309 -15.11 -0.75 -10.40
CA ILE A 309 -15.87 -0.04 -11.42
C ILE A 309 -15.92 -0.85 -12.70
N LYS A 310 -17.00 -0.69 -13.45
CA LYS A 310 -17.13 -1.20 -14.81
C LYS A 310 -17.31 -0.05 -15.77
N PHE A 311 -16.67 -0.12 -16.93
CA PHE A 311 -16.95 0.84 -18.00
C PHE A 311 -18.18 0.41 -18.80
N THR A 312 -19.21 1.26 -18.84
CA THR A 312 -20.47 0.99 -19.54
C THR A 312 -20.65 1.98 -20.69
N GLY A 313 -19.69 1.97 -21.63
CA GLY A 313 -19.71 2.71 -22.89
C GLY A 313 -19.44 4.22 -22.79
N ASN A 314 -20.09 4.92 -21.86
CA ASN A 314 -19.98 6.38 -21.72
C ASN A 314 -19.59 6.84 -20.30
N TYR A 315 -19.72 5.98 -19.30
CA TYR A 315 -19.42 6.29 -17.91
C TYR A 315 -18.93 5.05 -17.16
N PHE A 316 -18.42 5.26 -15.94
CA PHE A 316 -18.06 4.18 -15.04
C PHE A 316 -19.20 3.92 -14.05
N GLU A 317 -19.66 2.68 -13.99
CA GLU A 317 -20.55 2.18 -12.96
C GLU A 317 -19.73 1.74 -11.76
N TYR A 318 -20.19 2.08 -10.57
CA TYR A 318 -19.56 1.68 -9.31
C TYR A 318 -20.53 0.83 -8.52
N ASP A 319 -20.07 -0.37 -8.18
CA ASP A 319 -20.76 -1.26 -7.28
C ASP A 319 -19.72 -2.08 -6.52
N ARG A 320 -19.83 -2.05 -5.19
CA ARG A 320 -18.84 -2.66 -4.30
C ARG A 320 -18.89 -4.18 -4.32
N ASP A 321 -20.04 -4.75 -4.61
CA ASP A 321 -20.27 -6.18 -4.50
C ASP A 321 -20.24 -6.83 -5.89
N LEU A 322 -20.89 -6.21 -6.88
CA LEU A 322 -20.92 -6.70 -8.27
C LEU A 322 -19.53 -6.68 -8.91
N TYR A 323 -18.72 -5.63 -8.68
CA TYR A 323 -17.40 -5.48 -9.31
C TYR A 323 -16.24 -5.85 -8.39
N HIS A 324 -16.50 -6.71 -7.40
CA HIS A 324 -15.47 -7.23 -6.51
C HIS A 324 -14.57 -8.24 -7.24
N GLY A 325 -13.30 -7.87 -7.50
CA GLY A 325 -12.39 -8.67 -8.34
C GLY A 325 -12.22 -10.12 -7.87
N ASN A 326 -11.89 -10.35 -6.60
CA ASN A 326 -11.73 -11.73 -6.07
C ASN A 326 -13.02 -12.56 -6.20
N ASN A 327 -14.18 -12.01 -5.84
CA ASN A 327 -15.46 -12.72 -5.94
C ASN A 327 -15.78 -13.10 -7.38
N LEU A 328 -15.56 -12.20 -8.34
CA LEU A 328 -15.80 -12.48 -9.75
C LEU A 328 -14.86 -13.58 -10.30
N ILE A 329 -13.60 -13.58 -9.86
CA ILE A 329 -12.62 -14.63 -10.18
C ILE A 329 -13.07 -15.98 -9.59
N GLU A 330 -13.43 -16.01 -8.31
CA GLU A 330 -13.81 -17.25 -7.60
C GLU A 330 -15.14 -17.84 -8.11
N SER A 331 -16.11 -16.99 -8.41
CA SER A 331 -17.42 -17.38 -8.96
C SER A 331 -17.39 -17.71 -10.46
N ASN A 332 -16.26 -17.47 -11.14
CA ASN A 332 -16.11 -17.67 -12.58
C ASN A 332 -17.07 -16.82 -13.44
N ASN A 333 -17.33 -15.59 -12.98
CA ASN A 333 -18.14 -14.59 -13.68
C ASN A 333 -17.30 -13.66 -14.58
N ILE A 334 -16.05 -14.05 -14.87
CA ILE A 334 -15.10 -13.36 -15.75
C ILE A 334 -14.49 -14.41 -16.68
N ASP A 335 -14.16 -14.03 -17.92
CA ASP A 335 -13.46 -14.94 -18.85
C ASP A 335 -11.95 -14.72 -18.81
N LEU A 336 -11.51 -13.46 -18.68
CA LEU A 336 -10.11 -13.04 -18.74
C LEU A 336 -9.76 -12.12 -17.57
N VAL A 337 -8.63 -12.39 -16.92
CA VAL A 337 -8.03 -11.51 -15.91
C VAL A 337 -6.67 -11.02 -16.39
N ILE A 338 -6.50 -9.69 -16.41
CA ILE A 338 -5.23 -9.01 -16.66
C ILE A 338 -4.69 -8.49 -15.33
N TYR A 339 -3.70 -9.17 -14.78
CA TYR A 339 -3.02 -8.75 -13.57
C TYR A 339 -1.89 -7.77 -13.89
N VAL A 340 -1.80 -6.66 -13.15
CA VAL A 340 -0.68 -5.71 -13.25
C VAL A 340 0.08 -5.65 -11.93
N ASN A 341 1.31 -6.14 -11.91
CA ASN A 341 2.13 -6.26 -10.70
C ASN A 341 3.61 -5.88 -10.91
N GLY A 342 3.92 -4.59 -10.95
CA GLY A 342 5.29 -4.09 -11.04
C GLY A 342 6.08 -4.05 -9.72
N ILE A 343 5.42 -4.03 -8.56
CA ILE A 343 6.08 -3.77 -7.26
C ILE A 343 5.85 -4.90 -6.24
N SER A 344 4.66 -5.51 -6.21
CA SER A 344 4.27 -6.37 -5.10
C SER A 344 5.03 -7.69 -5.08
N ASN A 345 5.42 -8.09 -3.88
CA ASN A 345 6.02 -9.40 -3.60
C ASN A 345 5.00 -10.46 -3.17
N LYS A 346 3.73 -10.08 -3.05
CA LYS A 346 2.66 -11.02 -2.74
C LYS A 346 2.50 -12.00 -3.89
N LYS A 347 2.24 -13.26 -3.54
CA LYS A 347 1.92 -14.29 -4.53
C LYS A 347 0.53 -14.01 -5.09
N LEU A 348 0.43 -13.85 -6.41
CA LEU A 348 -0.85 -13.77 -7.10
C LEU A 348 -1.54 -15.14 -7.05
N ILE A 349 -2.83 -15.12 -6.76
CA ILE A 349 -3.70 -16.30 -6.76
C ILE A 349 -4.53 -16.23 -8.03
N LEU A 350 -4.28 -17.14 -8.96
CA LEU A 350 -4.97 -17.18 -10.25
C LEU A 350 -6.00 -18.31 -10.25
N ASN A 351 -7.03 -18.18 -11.09
CA ASN A 351 -8.00 -19.25 -11.28
C ASN A 351 -7.84 -19.84 -12.69
N LYS A 352 -7.60 -21.16 -12.73
CA LYS A 352 -7.36 -21.93 -13.97
C LYS A 352 -8.55 -21.96 -14.93
N LYS A 353 -9.76 -21.61 -14.44
CA LYS A 353 -10.97 -21.55 -15.28
C LYS A 353 -11.01 -20.27 -16.12
N ASN A 354 -10.33 -19.21 -15.67
CA ASN A 354 -10.17 -17.97 -16.44
C ASN A 354 -8.92 -18.04 -17.30
N LYS A 355 -8.87 -17.21 -18.34
CA LYS A 355 -7.63 -16.81 -18.98
C LYS A 355 -6.88 -15.83 -18.10
N ASN A 356 -5.56 -15.98 -18.00
CA ASN A 356 -4.73 -15.17 -17.11
C ASN A 356 -3.57 -14.54 -17.88
N ILE A 357 -3.59 -13.21 -17.99
CA ILE A 357 -2.47 -12.41 -18.50
C ILE A 357 -1.83 -11.70 -17.30
N ILE A 358 -0.53 -11.85 -17.12
CA ILE A 358 0.23 -11.14 -16.09
C ILE A 358 1.19 -10.17 -16.77
N ILE A 359 1.07 -8.88 -16.46
CA ILE A 359 2.07 -7.85 -16.72
C ILE A 359 2.73 -7.56 -15.38
N GLY A 360 3.97 -8.01 -15.17
CA GLY A 360 4.56 -7.88 -13.85
C GLY A 360 6.07 -7.91 -13.81
N HIS A 361 6.63 -7.53 -12.68
CA HIS A 361 8.06 -7.61 -12.44
C HIS A 361 8.55 -9.06 -12.65
N PRO A 362 9.75 -9.31 -13.20
CA PRO A 362 10.31 -10.65 -13.37
C PRO A 362 10.27 -11.57 -12.15
N SER A 363 10.28 -11.00 -10.94
CA SER A 363 10.16 -11.76 -9.68
C SER A 363 8.72 -12.01 -9.22
N THR A 364 7.72 -11.71 -10.04
CA THR A 364 6.30 -11.91 -9.70
C THR A 364 6.06 -13.39 -9.40
N LYS A 365 5.42 -13.65 -8.27
CA LYS A 365 5.08 -15.01 -7.82
C LYS A 365 3.61 -15.26 -8.11
N TYR A 366 3.29 -16.45 -8.59
CA TYR A 366 1.94 -16.92 -8.86
C TYR A 366 1.81 -18.38 -8.42
N ASP A 367 0.59 -18.84 -8.16
CA ASP A 367 0.30 -20.20 -7.68
C ASP A 367 0.14 -21.23 -8.79
N ILE A 368 -0.41 -20.82 -9.91
CA ILE A 368 -0.49 -21.60 -11.14
C ILE A 368 0.11 -20.80 -12.29
N GLN A 369 0.48 -21.50 -13.37
CA GLN A 369 1.05 -20.86 -14.54
C GLN A 369 0.00 -20.01 -15.27
N PRO A 370 0.27 -18.72 -15.57
CA PRO A 370 -0.60 -17.91 -16.42
C PRO A 370 -0.52 -18.33 -17.90
N ASP A 371 -1.59 -18.07 -18.66
CA ASP A 371 -1.61 -18.21 -20.12
C ASP A 371 -0.55 -17.30 -20.75
N VAL A 372 -0.40 -16.08 -20.23
CA VAL A 372 0.59 -15.10 -20.68
C VAL A 372 1.32 -14.44 -19.51
N PHE A 373 2.64 -14.31 -19.62
CA PHE A 373 3.45 -13.50 -18.72
C PHE A 373 4.31 -12.50 -19.52
N ILE A 374 4.23 -11.22 -19.19
CA ILE A 374 5.00 -10.13 -19.80
C ILE A 374 5.78 -9.41 -18.70
N PRO A 375 7.13 -9.49 -18.70
CA PRO A 375 7.94 -8.79 -17.72
C PRO A 375 7.86 -7.27 -17.93
N CYS A 376 7.69 -6.51 -16.84
CA CYS A 376 7.67 -5.05 -16.85
C CYS A 376 8.67 -4.45 -15.85
N GLY A 377 9.05 -3.20 -16.07
CA GLY A 377 9.86 -2.41 -15.13
C GLY A 377 9.08 -1.89 -13.93
N ILE A 378 9.79 -1.36 -12.94
CA ILE A 378 9.26 -0.81 -11.70
C ILE A 378 9.24 0.73 -11.77
N PRO A 379 8.12 1.42 -11.50
CA PRO A 379 8.12 2.87 -11.36
C PRO A 379 8.93 3.28 -10.11
N GLY A 380 9.75 4.32 -10.22
CA GLY A 380 10.72 4.74 -9.19
C GLY A 380 12.04 3.98 -9.20
N ILE A 381 12.22 3.04 -10.13
CA ILE A 381 13.51 2.41 -10.41
C ILE A 381 13.82 2.50 -11.90
N ASP A 382 12.99 1.91 -12.74
CA ASP A 382 13.14 1.92 -14.19
C ASP A 382 12.48 3.16 -14.82
N TYR A 383 11.36 3.61 -14.24
CA TYR A 383 10.55 4.68 -14.84
C TYR A 383 10.21 5.79 -13.86
N LYS A 384 10.16 7.03 -14.36
CA LYS A 384 9.63 8.16 -13.60
C LYS A 384 8.14 7.99 -13.32
N GLY A 385 7.66 8.59 -12.24
CA GLY A 385 6.28 8.45 -11.80
C GLY A 385 5.88 9.43 -10.72
N LEU A 386 4.65 9.28 -10.25
CA LEU A 386 4.13 10.01 -9.09
C LEU A 386 3.45 9.01 -8.16
N ILE A 387 3.71 9.12 -6.86
CA ILE A 387 3.14 8.20 -5.88
C ILE A 387 2.56 8.96 -4.69
N PHE A 388 1.40 8.53 -4.20
CA PHE A 388 0.78 9.11 -3.02
C PHE A 388 1.22 8.37 -1.77
N ARG A 389 1.60 9.14 -0.76
CA ARG A 389 1.96 8.64 0.56
C ARG A 389 0.71 8.24 1.36
N THR A 390 0.91 7.37 2.35
CA THR A 390 -0.15 6.78 3.18
C THR A 390 -1.14 7.79 3.77
N ASP A 391 -0.70 9.03 3.99
CA ASP A 391 -1.51 10.12 4.51
C ASP A 391 -2.43 10.78 3.47
N ASN A 392 -2.55 10.23 2.26
CA ASN A 392 -3.45 10.63 1.16
C ASN A 392 -3.24 12.04 0.59
N VAL A 393 -2.45 12.89 1.24
CA VAL A 393 -2.27 14.30 0.84
C VAL A 393 -0.97 14.52 0.08
N VAL A 394 0.12 13.85 0.48
CA VAL A 394 1.43 14.12 -0.11
C VAL A 394 1.68 13.22 -1.32
N THR A 395 1.88 13.86 -2.47
CA THR A 395 2.38 13.21 -3.69
C THR A 395 3.89 13.43 -3.80
N LEU A 396 4.63 12.37 -4.12
CA LEU A 396 6.09 12.40 -4.25
C LEU A 396 6.52 11.99 -5.66
N PRO A 397 7.53 12.68 -6.24
CA PRO A 397 8.07 12.33 -7.55
C PRO A 397 8.95 11.09 -7.46
N LEU A 398 8.64 10.10 -8.28
CA LEU A 398 9.49 8.95 -8.52
C LEU A 398 10.42 9.25 -9.69
N VAL A 399 11.70 8.88 -9.55
CA VAL A 399 12.72 9.04 -10.59
C VAL A 399 13.12 7.69 -11.19
N ASP A 400 13.67 7.72 -12.40
CA ASP A 400 14.35 6.61 -13.04
C ASP A 400 15.82 6.56 -12.58
N ILE A 401 16.16 5.58 -11.72
CA ILE A 401 17.52 5.47 -11.15
C ILE A 401 18.44 4.59 -12.00
N LYS A 402 17.88 3.79 -12.92
CA LYS A 402 18.65 2.89 -13.78
C LYS A 402 18.07 2.82 -15.19
N ILE A 403 18.86 2.34 -16.15
CA ILE A 403 18.41 2.07 -17.51
C ILE A 403 17.44 0.87 -17.48
N PRO A 404 16.21 1.02 -18.01
CA PRO A 404 15.21 -0.05 -18.02
C PRO A 404 15.65 -1.25 -18.86
N THR A 405 15.51 -2.45 -18.30
CA THR A 405 15.62 -3.71 -19.05
C THR A 405 14.31 -4.08 -19.74
N TYR A 406 13.18 -3.73 -19.12
CA TYR A 406 11.83 -4.10 -19.54
C TYR A 406 10.99 -2.88 -19.77
N ARG A 407 10.01 -2.99 -20.67
CA ARG A 407 9.00 -1.96 -20.94
C ARG A 407 8.20 -1.60 -19.69
N SER A 408 7.66 -0.39 -19.69
CA SER A 408 6.72 0.04 -18.65
C SER A 408 5.41 -0.75 -18.77
N ALA A 409 4.71 -0.94 -17.65
CA ALA A 409 3.39 -1.57 -17.66
C ALA A 409 2.42 -0.81 -18.58
N GLN A 410 2.54 0.52 -18.64
CA GLN A 410 1.71 1.37 -19.48
C GLN A 410 1.96 1.12 -20.97
N GLU A 411 3.22 1.04 -21.39
CA GLU A 411 3.55 0.71 -22.78
C GLU A 411 3.01 -0.67 -23.17
N ILE A 412 3.15 -1.66 -22.28
CA ILE A 412 2.64 -3.02 -22.52
C ILE A 412 1.12 -3.00 -22.67
N LEU A 413 0.40 -2.34 -21.76
CA LEU A 413 -1.07 -2.18 -21.83
C LEU A 413 -1.52 -1.56 -23.15
N ARG A 414 -0.89 -0.45 -23.57
CA ARG A 414 -1.17 0.18 -24.88
C ARG A 414 -0.92 -0.78 -26.03
N ARG A 415 0.11 -1.62 -25.97
CA ARG A 415 0.45 -2.55 -27.06
C ARG A 415 -0.55 -3.70 -27.15
N ILE A 416 -1.14 -4.15 -26.05
CA ILE A 416 -2.11 -5.26 -26.04
C ILE A 416 -3.58 -4.82 -26.14
N LEU A 417 -3.90 -3.54 -25.89
CA LEU A 417 -5.27 -3.01 -25.93
C LEU A 417 -5.54 -1.97 -27.03
N ASN A 418 -4.52 -1.59 -27.82
CA ASN A 418 -4.69 -0.79 -29.04
C ASN A 418 -4.76 -1.64 -30.29
#